data_AF-A0A5C3KV92-F1
#
_entry.id   AF-A0A5C3KV92-F1
#
_cell.length_a   1.000
_cell.length_b   1.000
_cell.length_c   1.000
_cell.angle_alpha   90.00
_cell.angle_beta   90.00
_cell.angle_gamma   90.00
#
_symmetry.space_group_name_H-M   'P 1'
#
loop_
_entity.id
_entity.type
_entity.pdbx_description
1 polymer ?
#
loop_
_entity_poly.entity_id
_entity_poly.type
_entity_poly.pdbx_seq_one_letter_code
_entity_poly.pdbx_strand_id
1 'polypeptide(L)'
;MSSRTASIKPVDLASLPRQRPDLSYAHCPTSTKFNFFWRWRMWLECTFALTVMETWERWLVLTLYMILFGLVMMFLILMPYKLWSLKGRVVYYIWGQEGEERLLRHVLSMATPTEKS
;
A
#
# COMPACT_ATOMS: atom_id res chain seq x y z
N MET A 1 -7.22 73.33 37.02
CA MET A 1 -6.55 72.10 36.54
C MET A 1 -7.56 70.95 36.68
N SER A 2 -8.20 70.56 35.57
CA SER A 2 -9.25 69.52 35.58
C SER A 2 -8.67 68.23 35.01
N SER A 3 -8.47 67.24 35.89
CA SER A 3 -7.87 65.95 35.59
C SER A 3 -8.88 65.09 34.81
N ARG A 4 -8.66 64.89 33.50
CA ARG A 4 -9.43 63.91 32.72
C ARG A 4 -8.98 62.49 33.10
N THR A 5 -9.73 61.86 33.99
CA THR A 5 -9.66 60.41 34.19
C THR A 5 -10.37 59.74 33.01
N ALA A 6 -9.59 59.25 32.04
CA ALA A 6 -10.11 58.42 30.97
C ALA A 6 -10.66 57.12 31.58
N SER A 7 -11.97 56.93 31.48
CA SER A 7 -12.64 55.70 31.91
C SER A 7 -12.31 54.58 30.91
N ILE A 8 -11.38 53.71 31.30
CA ILE A 8 -10.98 52.54 30.51
C ILE A 8 -12.06 51.48 30.71
N LYS A 9 -12.86 51.20 29.67
CA LYS A 9 -13.78 50.05 29.69
C LYS A 9 -12.97 48.75 29.71
N PRO A 10 -13.31 47.76 30.55
CA PRO A 10 -12.63 46.47 30.54
C PRO A 10 -12.81 45.79 29.18
N VAL A 11 -11.71 45.28 28.61
CA VAL A 11 -11.71 44.51 27.37
C VAL A 11 -12.50 43.23 27.60
N ASP A 12 -13.61 43.07 26.87
CA ASP A 12 -14.44 41.88 26.92
C ASP A 12 -13.73 40.71 26.25
N LEU A 13 -13.23 39.77 27.06
CA LEU A 13 -12.49 38.60 26.62
C LEU A 13 -13.32 37.69 25.69
N ALA A 14 -14.65 37.79 25.72
CA ALA A 14 -15.53 37.04 24.83
C ALA A 14 -15.52 37.55 23.37
N SER A 15 -15.08 38.80 23.15
CA SER A 15 -15.04 39.43 21.83
C SER A 15 -13.73 39.18 21.06
N LEU A 16 -12.73 38.60 21.72
CA LEU A 16 -11.44 38.33 21.09
C LEU A 16 -11.53 37.08 20.21
N PRO A 17 -10.94 37.10 18.99
CA PRO A 17 -10.78 35.87 18.23
C PRO A 17 -9.98 34.87 19.08
N ARG A 18 -10.43 33.61 19.15
CA ARG A 18 -9.75 32.57 19.93
C ARG A 18 -8.28 32.52 19.52
N GLN A 19 -7.38 32.74 20.48
CA GLN A 19 -5.93 32.73 20.25
C GLN A 19 -5.39 31.36 19.87
N ARG A 20 -6.13 30.27 20.14
CA ARG A 20 -5.72 28.91 19.80
C ARG A 20 -6.55 28.41 18.60
N PRO A 21 -5.89 27.95 17.52
CA PRO A 21 -6.53 27.15 16.50
C PRO A 21 -7.25 25.98 17.16
N ASP A 22 -8.48 25.68 16.73
CA ASP A 22 -9.24 24.60 17.31
C ASP A 22 -8.61 23.25 16.94
N LEU A 23 -7.89 22.66 17.89
CA LEU A 23 -7.19 21.39 17.73
C LEU A 23 -8.12 20.18 17.96
N SER A 24 -9.44 20.38 18.03
CA SER A 24 -10.42 19.29 18.19
C SER A 24 -10.25 18.18 17.16
N TYR A 25 -9.74 18.49 15.96
CA TYR A 25 -9.46 17.52 14.90
C TYR A 25 -8.36 16.49 15.28
N ALA A 26 -7.42 16.88 16.13
CA ALA A 26 -6.33 16.02 16.57
C ALA A 26 -6.69 15.18 17.81
N HIS A 27 -7.87 15.35 18.38
CA HIS A 27 -8.27 14.62 19.57
C HIS A 27 -8.42 13.12 19.27
N CYS A 28 -7.84 12.27 20.13
CA CYS A 28 -8.01 10.83 20.01
C CYS A 28 -9.47 10.47 20.35
N PRO A 29 -10.20 9.75 19.49
CA PRO A 29 -11.53 9.27 19.83
C PRO A 29 -11.45 8.23 20.95
N THR A 30 -12.38 8.29 21.90
CA THR A 30 -12.45 7.39 23.07
C THR A 30 -12.87 5.96 22.73
N SER A 31 -13.39 5.72 21.52
CA SER A 31 -13.85 4.41 21.09
C SER A 31 -12.73 3.59 20.43
N THR A 32 -12.60 2.31 20.82
CA THR A 32 -11.52 1.40 20.41
C THR A 32 -11.40 1.23 18.89
N LYS A 33 -12.52 1.09 18.17
CA LYS A 33 -12.52 0.92 16.71
C LYS A 33 -12.06 2.19 16.00
N PHE A 34 -12.51 3.34 16.50
CA PHE A 34 -12.14 4.64 15.95
C PHE A 34 -10.68 5.00 16.26
N ASN A 35 -10.10 4.47 17.33
CA ASN A 35 -8.69 4.67 17.65
C ASN A 35 -7.76 4.06 16.59
N PHE A 36 -8.08 2.87 16.06
CA PHE A 36 -7.30 2.26 14.98
C PHE A 36 -7.30 3.14 13.70
N PHE A 37 -8.49 3.58 13.28
CA PHE A 37 -8.62 4.49 12.13
C PHE A 37 -7.95 5.85 12.37
N TRP A 38 -8.02 6.38 13.60
CA TRP A 38 -7.36 7.62 13.98
C TRP A 38 -5.83 7.48 13.91
N ARG A 39 -5.27 6.38 14.42
CA ARG A 39 -3.83 6.07 14.30
C ARG A 39 -3.39 5.92 12.85
N TRP A 40 -4.16 5.20 12.05
CA TRP A 40 -3.85 5.03 10.63
C TRP A 40 -3.90 6.38 9.88
N ARG A 41 -4.92 7.20 10.15
CA ARG A 41 -5.04 8.56 9.62
C ARG A 41 -3.87 9.44 10.02
N MET A 42 -3.50 9.46 11.31
CA MET A 42 -2.37 10.25 11.81
C MET A 42 -1.03 9.76 11.22
N TRP A 43 -0.85 8.45 11.05
CA TRP A 43 0.32 7.91 10.36
C TRP A 43 0.41 8.41 8.92
N LEU A 44 -0.68 8.32 8.16
CA LEU A 44 -0.72 8.83 6.79
C LEU A 44 -0.48 10.33 6.72
N GLU A 45 -1.07 11.11 7.63
CA GLU A 45 -0.88 12.56 7.73
C GLU A 45 0.58 12.91 8.03
N CYS A 46 1.26 12.14 8.90
CA CYS A 46 2.66 12.34 9.23
C CYS A 46 3.61 11.88 8.11
N THR A 47 3.41 10.72 7.50
CA THR A 47 4.34 10.18 6.49
C THR A 47 4.34 10.98 5.21
N PHE A 48 3.19 11.54 4.82
CA PHE A 48 3.04 12.30 3.58
C PHE A 48 2.95 13.81 3.80
N ALA A 49 3.06 14.29 5.05
CA ALA A 49 2.88 15.70 5.40
C ALA A 49 1.61 16.30 4.77
N LEU A 50 0.51 15.55 4.78
CA LEU A 50 -0.76 15.90 4.11
C LEU A 50 -1.37 17.21 4.61
N THR A 51 -0.90 17.71 5.74
CA THR A 51 -1.31 18.99 6.33
C THR A 51 -0.66 20.20 5.65
N VAL A 52 0.45 20.01 4.95
CA VAL A 52 1.17 21.06 4.21
C VAL A 52 0.80 21.06 2.72
N MET A 53 0.41 19.91 2.19
CA MET A 53 -0.01 19.77 0.79
C MET A 53 -1.35 20.45 0.53
N GLU A 54 -1.49 20.99 -0.69
CA GLU A 54 -2.75 21.56 -1.14
C GLU A 54 -3.85 20.47 -1.22
N THR A 55 -5.09 20.91 -1.04
CA THR A 55 -6.25 20.00 -0.95
C THR A 55 -6.37 19.07 -2.17
N TRP A 56 -5.93 19.49 -3.36
CA TRP A 56 -5.99 18.67 -4.58
C TRP A 56 -4.88 17.61 -4.63
N GLU A 57 -3.65 17.94 -4.21
CA GLU A 57 -2.50 17.03 -4.22
C GLU A 57 -2.72 15.85 -3.26
N ARG A 58 -3.36 16.13 -2.12
CA ARG A 58 -3.80 15.10 -1.17
C ARG A 58 -4.66 14.01 -1.84
N TRP A 59 -5.57 14.39 -2.74
CA TRP A 59 -6.42 13.42 -3.44
C TRP A 59 -5.61 12.56 -4.43
N LEU A 60 -4.60 13.12 -5.09
CA LEU A 60 -3.71 12.36 -5.98
C LEU A 60 -2.87 11.34 -5.21
N VAL A 61 -2.27 11.73 -4.09
CA VAL A 61 -1.47 10.80 -3.28
C VAL A 61 -2.35 9.66 -2.74
N LEU A 62 -3.57 9.98 -2.26
CA LEU A 62 -4.51 8.98 -1.77
C LEU A 62 -4.95 8.01 -2.88
N THR A 63 -5.24 8.52 -4.08
CA THR A 63 -5.63 7.67 -5.21
C THR A 63 -4.49 6.77 -5.67
N LEU A 64 -3.27 7.30 -5.78
CA LEU A 64 -2.08 6.50 -6.10
C LEU A 64 -1.82 5.42 -5.05
N TYR A 65 -1.91 5.76 -3.77
CA TYR A 65 -1.75 4.80 -2.68
C TYR A 65 -2.82 3.69 -2.76
N MET A 66 -4.08 4.04 -3.02
CA MET A 66 -5.17 3.07 -3.17
C MET A 66 -4.96 2.14 -4.38
N ILE A 67 -4.51 2.69 -5.52
CA ILE A 67 -4.20 1.91 -6.72
C ILE A 67 -3.03 0.96 -6.42
N LEU A 68 -1.94 1.46 -5.84
CA LEU A 68 -0.77 0.65 -5.52
C LEU A 68 -1.10 -0.45 -4.52
N PHE A 69 -1.85 -0.12 -3.45
CA PHE A 69 -2.30 -1.09 -2.45
C PHE A 69 -3.20 -2.16 -3.07
N GLY A 70 -4.15 -1.76 -3.93
CA GLY A 70 -4.98 -2.69 -4.69
C GLY A 70 -4.16 -3.60 -5.60
N LEU A 71 -3.14 -3.06 -6.27
CA LEU A 71 -2.24 -3.80 -7.14
C LEU A 71 -1.40 -4.83 -6.35
N VAL A 72 -0.88 -4.44 -5.19
CA VAL A 72 -0.15 -5.33 -4.28
C VAL A 72 -1.07 -6.44 -3.76
N MET A 73 -2.29 -6.11 -3.35
CA MET A 73 -3.26 -7.12 -2.89
C MET A 73 -3.64 -8.09 -4.01
N MET A 74 -3.91 -7.58 -5.22
CA MET A 74 -4.11 -8.40 -6.41
C MET A 74 -2.92 -9.30 -6.68
N PHE A 75 -1.70 -8.77 -6.61
CA PHE A 75 -0.49 -9.56 -6.82
C PHE A 75 -0.32 -10.66 -5.77
N LEU A 76 -0.53 -10.36 -4.50
CA LEU A 76 -0.43 -11.33 -3.40
C LEU A 76 -1.44 -12.48 -3.53
N ILE A 77 -2.63 -12.21 -4.07
CA ILE A 77 -3.65 -13.24 -4.29
C ILE A 77 -3.40 -14.01 -5.60
N LEU A 78 -3.01 -13.30 -6.66
CA LEU A 78 -2.84 -13.88 -8.00
C LEU A 78 -1.55 -14.69 -8.14
N MET A 79 -0.46 -14.26 -7.50
CA MET A 79 0.85 -14.90 -7.58
C MET A 79 0.83 -16.37 -7.11
N PRO A 80 0.32 -16.74 -5.92
CA PRO A 80 0.27 -18.14 -5.50
C PRO A 80 -0.65 -18.98 -6.40
N TYR A 81 -1.75 -18.39 -6.90
CA TYR A 81 -2.67 -19.05 -7.83
C TYR A 81 -1.97 -19.42 -9.14
N LYS A 82 -1.16 -18.50 -9.71
CA LYS A 82 -0.38 -18.76 -10.93
C LYS A 82 0.75 -19.76 -10.68
N LEU A 83 1.45 -19.66 -9.55
CA LEU A 83 2.52 -20.58 -9.16
C LEU A 83 2.03 -22.03 -9.06
N TRP A 84 0.83 -22.26 -8.51
CA TRP A 84 0.25 -23.59 -8.39
C TRP A 84 0.04 -24.26 -9.76
N SER A 85 -0.51 -23.54 -10.73
CA SER A 85 -0.75 -24.05 -12.08
C SER A 85 0.56 -24.30 -12.86
N LEU A 86 1.56 -23.43 -12.69
CA LEU A 86 2.86 -23.58 -13.31
C LEU A 86 3.65 -24.76 -12.76
N LYS A 87 3.50 -25.07 -11.46
CA LYS A 87 4.23 -26.16 -10.82
C LYS A 87 3.98 -27.51 -11.48
N GLY A 88 2.73 -27.82 -11.85
CA GLY A 88 2.38 -29.06 -12.54
C GLY A 88 3.05 -29.21 -13.91
N ARG A 89 3.18 -28.10 -14.66
CA ARG A 89 3.84 -28.10 -15.98
C ARG A 89 5.36 -28.14 -15.87
N VAL A 90 5.93 -27.42 -14.91
CA VAL A 90 7.38 -27.38 -14.68
C VAL A 90 7.91 -28.73 -14.22
N VAL A 91 7.17 -29.47 -13.38
CA VAL A 91 7.55 -30.83 -12.98
C VAL A 91 7.60 -31.76 -14.20
N TYR A 92 6.65 -31.65 -15.14
CA TYR A 92 6.67 -32.45 -16.36
C TYR A 92 7.93 -32.21 -17.21
N TYR A 93 8.30 -30.93 -17.40
CA TYR A 93 9.48 -30.58 -18.20
C TYR A 93 10.81 -30.84 -17.48
N ILE A 94 10.85 -30.72 -16.15
CA ILE A 94 12.08 -30.98 -15.36
C ILE A 94 12.30 -32.48 -15.12
N TRP A 95 11.23 -33.27 -14.94
CA TRP A 95 11.33 -34.71 -14.66
C TRP A 95 11.63 -35.56 -15.92
N GLY A 96 11.80 -34.92 -17.08
CA GLY A 96 12.71 -35.43 -18.11
C GLY A 96 12.31 -36.70 -18.85
N GLN A 97 11.03 -37.11 -18.83
CA GLN A 97 10.62 -38.37 -19.48
C GLN A 97 10.71 -38.35 -21.02
N GLU A 98 10.87 -37.18 -21.65
CA GLU A 98 10.84 -37.04 -23.12
C GLU A 98 12.22 -36.91 -23.76
N GLY A 99 13.23 -36.52 -22.99
CA GLY A 99 14.61 -36.40 -23.46
C GLY A 99 15.35 -37.74 -23.42
N GLU A 100 15.16 -38.50 -22.35
CA GLU A 100 15.88 -39.75 -22.12
C GLU A 100 15.41 -40.88 -23.03
N GLU A 101 14.11 -41.02 -23.29
CA GLU A 101 13.60 -42.01 -24.25
C GLU A 101 14.03 -41.70 -25.69
N ARG A 102 14.12 -40.42 -26.09
CA ARG A 102 14.59 -40.06 -27.44
C ARG A 102 16.08 -40.31 -27.57
N LEU A 103 16.87 -39.96 -26.56
CA LEU A 103 18.31 -40.25 -26.54
C LEU A 103 18.58 -41.75 -26.51
N LEU A 104 17.85 -42.51 -25.69
CA LEU A 104 17.94 -43.97 -25.65
C LEU A 104 17.58 -44.59 -27.00
N ARG A 105 16.47 -44.19 -27.63
CA ARG A 105 16.10 -44.68 -28.97
C ARG A 105 17.15 -44.31 -30.03
N HIS A 106 17.71 -43.10 -29.96
CA HIS A 106 18.73 -42.65 -30.91
C HIS A 106 20.05 -43.41 -30.73
N VAL A 107 20.47 -43.63 -29.49
CA VAL A 107 21.66 -44.44 -29.15
C VAL A 107 21.45 -45.90 -29.52
N LEU A 108 20.27 -46.47 -29.25
CA LEU A 108 19.94 -47.85 -29.63
C LEU A 108 19.99 -48.03 -31.15
N SER A 109 19.43 -47.07 -31.91
CA SER A 109 19.46 -47.09 -33.38
C SER A 109 20.87 -46.94 -33.96
N MET A 110 21.77 -46.27 -33.26
CA MET A 110 23.19 -46.19 -33.63
C MET A 110 23.97 -47.46 -33.24
N ALA A 111 23.56 -48.14 -32.17
CA ALA A 111 24.19 -49.36 -31.67
C ALA A 111 23.75 -50.63 -32.41
N THR A 112 22.63 -50.59 -33.14
CA THR A 112 22.23 -51.67 -34.04
C THR A 112 22.76 -51.36 -35.44
N PRO A 113 23.96 -51.85 -35.83
CA PRO A 113 24.36 -51.80 -37.23
C PRO A 113 23.31 -52.57 -38.02
N THR A 114 22.74 -51.89 -39.01
CA THR A 114 21.76 -52.47 -39.92
C THR A 114 22.42 -53.64 -40.65
N GLU A 115 22.20 -54.86 -40.14
CA GLU A 115 22.46 -56.11 -40.84
C GLU A 115 21.44 -56.18 -41.98
N LYS A 116 21.79 -55.52 -43.09
CA LYS A 116 21.12 -55.68 -44.36
C LYS A 116 21.68 -56.90 -45.06
N SER A 117 20.74 -57.76 -45.45
CA SER A 117 20.73 -58.79 -46.50
C SER A 117 20.92 -60.22 -46.05
#